data_AF-K1YRY6-F1
#
_entry.id   AF-K1YRY6-F1
#
_cell.length_a   1.000
_cell.length_b   1.000
_cell.length_c   1.000
_cell.angle_alpha   90.00
_cell.angle_beta   90.00
_cell.angle_gamma   90.00
#
_symmetry.space_group_name_H-M   'P 1'
#
loop_
_entity.id
_entity.type
_entity.pdbx_description
1 polymer ?
#
loop_
_entity_poly.entity_id
_entity_poly.type
_entity_poly.pdbx_seq_one_letter_code
_entity_poly.pdbx_strand_id
1 'polypeptide(L)'
;QNDGYDLLRGLVLNLFKDQGIDYKIATGAGEIDLTTLTPEDAQDLIADDGYFGVEQTSQRIFDLAVGIAGGDPTKLDAIKAGVDKGFQEAYDAFGGWLPDISHGTYDAVMKKLDDWAGESDSQAS
;
A
#
# COMPACT_ATOMS: atom_id res chain seq x y z
N GLN A 1 15.64 17.35 -21.14
CA GLN A 1 15.62 15.96 -21.62
C GLN A 1 16.18 15.11 -20.49
N ASN A 2 15.37 14.24 -19.91
CA ASN A 2 15.74 13.45 -18.74
C ASN A 2 16.03 12.00 -19.21
N ASP A 3 17.05 11.86 -20.05
CA ASP A 3 17.32 10.64 -20.83
C ASP A 3 17.47 9.38 -19.97
N GLY A 4 17.89 9.53 -18.71
CA GLY A 4 17.98 8.44 -17.75
C GLY A 4 16.63 7.92 -17.25
N TYR A 5 15.64 8.80 -17.11
CA TYR A 5 14.28 8.42 -16.72
C TYR A 5 13.61 7.60 -17.82
N ASP A 6 13.71 8.06 -19.07
CA ASP A 6 13.11 7.36 -20.21
C ASP A 6 13.74 5.98 -20.42
N LEU A 7 15.05 5.86 -20.18
CA LEU A 7 15.73 4.57 -20.19
C LEU A 7 15.19 3.63 -19.09
N LEU A 8 15.11 4.11 -17.83
CA LEU A 8 14.62 3.31 -16.71
C LEU A 8 13.17 2.87 -16.95
N ARG A 9 12.30 3.79 -17.37
CA ARG A 9 10.91 3.48 -17.73
C ARG A 9 10.86 2.43 -18.84
N GLY A 10 11.67 2.58 -19.89
CA GLY A 10 11.76 1.59 -20.97
C GLY A 10 12.18 0.19 -20.47
N LEU A 11 13.14 0.12 -19.53
CA LEU A 11 13.55 -1.15 -18.93
C LEU A 11 12.43 -1.80 -18.11
N VAL A 12 11.71 -1.03 -17.31
CA VAL A 12 10.57 -1.52 -16.52
C VAL A 12 9.44 -2.01 -17.42
N LEU A 13 9.09 -1.26 -18.46
CA LEU A 13 8.06 -1.65 -19.43
C LEU A 13 8.41 -2.94 -20.17
N ASN A 14 9.68 -3.10 -20.57
CA ASN A 14 10.15 -4.34 -21.19
C ASN A 14 10.10 -5.51 -20.21
N LEU A 15 10.49 -5.31 -18.95
CA LEU A 15 10.39 -6.34 -17.92
C LEU A 15 8.94 -6.82 -17.73
N PHE A 16 7.98 -5.89 -17.68
CA PHE A 16 6.56 -6.23 -17.52
C PHE A 16 6.06 -7.01 -18.72
N LYS A 17 6.38 -6.55 -19.92
CA LYS A 17 6.05 -7.23 -21.17
C LYS A 17 6.60 -8.66 -21.22
N ASP A 18 7.86 -8.87 -20.84
CA ASP A 18 8.50 -10.19 -20.86
C ASP A 18 7.89 -11.15 -19.84
N GLN A 19 7.33 -10.62 -18.74
CA GLN A 19 6.59 -11.38 -17.74
C GLN A 19 5.09 -11.55 -18.05
N GLY A 20 4.61 -10.97 -19.16
CA GLY A 20 3.18 -10.97 -19.50
C GLY A 20 2.32 -10.12 -18.57
N ILE A 21 2.91 -9.13 -17.90
CA ILE A 21 2.26 -8.19 -16.97
C ILE A 21 1.82 -6.95 -17.76
N ASP A 22 0.62 -6.44 -17.47
CA ASP A 22 0.10 -5.20 -18.06
C ASP A 22 0.87 -3.97 -17.53
N TYR A 23 1.07 -2.96 -18.38
CA TYR A 23 1.66 -1.68 -18.01
C TYR A 23 0.63 -0.69 -17.44
N LYS A 24 -0.64 -1.08 -17.43
CA LYS A 24 -1.75 -0.34 -16.81
C LYS A 24 -2.10 -0.93 -15.45
N ILE A 25 -2.07 -0.09 -14.43
CA ILE A 25 -2.43 -0.47 -13.07
C ILE A 25 -3.83 0.08 -12.79
N ALA A 26 -4.79 -0.84 -12.62
CA ALA A 26 -6.12 -0.47 -12.17
C ALA A 26 -6.09 -0.06 -10.69
N THR A 27 -6.69 1.08 -10.39
CA THR A 27 -6.85 1.64 -9.05
C THR A 27 -8.32 1.88 -8.76
N GLY A 28 -8.68 2.04 -7.49
CA GLY A 28 -10.05 2.44 -7.13
C GLY A 28 -10.49 3.79 -7.70
N ALA A 29 -9.54 4.61 -8.18
CA ALA A 29 -9.76 5.95 -8.71
C ALA A 29 -9.65 6.05 -10.25
N GLY A 30 -9.29 4.96 -10.94
CA GLY A 30 -9.02 4.96 -12.38
C GLY A 30 -7.86 4.06 -12.77
N GLU A 31 -7.21 4.34 -13.89
CA GLU A 31 -6.09 3.55 -14.40
C GLU A 31 -4.83 4.40 -14.48
N ILE A 32 -3.70 3.86 -14.00
CA ILE A 32 -2.38 4.48 -14.10
C ILE A 32 -1.64 3.81 -15.25
N ASP A 33 -1.30 4.57 -16.29
CA ASP A 33 -0.56 4.07 -17.45
C ASP A 33 0.94 4.37 -17.30
N LEU A 34 1.74 3.32 -17.07
CA LEU A 34 3.19 3.44 -16.88
C LEU A 34 3.93 3.91 -18.14
N THR A 35 3.31 3.86 -19.33
CA THR A 35 3.93 4.33 -20.58
C THR A 35 3.95 5.86 -20.68
N THR A 36 3.01 6.53 -20.02
CA THR A 36 2.87 7.99 -20.04
C THR A 36 3.17 8.64 -18.71
N LEU A 37 3.31 7.85 -17.62
CA LEU A 37 3.66 8.36 -16.30
C LEU A 37 4.88 9.28 -16.39
N THR A 38 4.81 10.43 -15.71
CA THR A 38 5.95 11.36 -15.57
C THR A 38 6.54 11.27 -14.16
N PRO A 39 7.75 11.81 -13.92
CA PRO A 39 8.30 11.88 -12.57
C PRO A 39 7.44 12.69 -11.59
N GLU A 40 6.77 13.74 -12.07
CA GLU A 40 5.87 14.57 -11.25
C GLU A 40 4.62 13.76 -10.86
N ASP A 41 3.96 13.12 -11.83
CA ASP A 41 2.83 12.22 -11.54
C ASP A 41 3.23 11.11 -10.56
N ALA A 42 4.43 10.55 -10.71
CA ALA A 42 4.94 9.52 -9.82
C ALA A 42 5.18 10.04 -8.39
N GLN A 43 5.62 11.29 -8.23
CA GLN A 43 5.77 11.94 -6.93
C GLN A 43 4.41 12.17 -6.27
N ASP A 44 3.42 12.66 -7.02
CA ASP A 44 2.06 12.85 -6.52
C ASP A 44 1.41 11.54 -6.10
N LEU A 45 1.67 10.45 -6.82
CA LEU A 45 1.16 9.13 -6.47
C LEU A 45 1.69 8.60 -5.12
N ILE A 46 2.93 8.95 -4.75
CA ILE A 46 3.57 8.47 -3.51
C ILE A 46 3.61 9.52 -2.40
N ALA A 47 3.10 10.73 -2.64
CA ALA A 47 2.90 11.74 -1.61
C ALA A 47 2.01 11.19 -0.49
N ASP A 48 2.03 11.79 0.70
CA ASP A 48 1.34 11.26 1.89
C ASP A 48 -0.15 10.97 1.64
N ASP A 49 -0.84 11.84 0.89
CA ASP A 49 -2.24 11.72 0.47
C ASP A 49 -2.43 11.17 -0.95
N GLY A 50 -1.33 10.85 -1.64
CA GLY A 50 -1.31 10.20 -2.94
C GLY A 50 -1.90 8.79 -2.89
N TYR A 51 -2.30 8.25 -4.05
CA TYR A 51 -2.95 6.93 -4.07
C TYR A 51 -2.08 5.84 -3.42
N PHE A 52 -0.77 5.81 -3.68
CA PHE A 52 0.19 4.88 -3.05
C PHE A 52 0.89 5.48 -1.83
N GLY A 53 0.44 6.64 -1.36
CA GLY A 53 0.87 7.27 -0.12
C GLY A 53 0.56 6.46 1.13
N VAL A 54 1.22 6.81 2.23
CA VAL A 54 1.05 6.15 3.54
C VAL A 54 -0.39 6.22 4.02
N GLU A 55 -1.02 7.40 3.97
CA GLU A 55 -2.37 7.60 4.52
C GLU A 55 -3.40 6.78 3.74
N GLN A 56 -3.40 6.92 2.42
CA GLN A 56 -4.38 6.23 1.57
C GLN A 56 -4.17 4.72 1.54
N THR A 57 -2.92 4.25 1.53
CA THR A 57 -2.63 2.81 1.51
C THR A 57 -2.96 2.16 2.85
N SER A 58 -2.60 2.79 3.96
CA SER A 58 -2.93 2.27 5.29
C SER A 58 -4.44 2.25 5.53
N GLN A 59 -5.18 3.26 5.05
CA GLN A 59 -6.65 3.27 5.12
C GLN A 59 -7.25 2.08 4.36
N ARG A 60 -6.81 1.81 3.13
CA ARG A 60 -7.31 0.67 2.35
C ARG A 60 -7.03 -0.68 3.02
N ILE A 61 -5.86 -0.84 3.63
CA ILE A 61 -5.50 -2.06 4.37
C ILE A 61 -6.37 -2.20 5.63
N PHE A 62 -6.55 -1.11 6.38
CA PHE A 62 -7.43 -1.07 7.55
C PHE A 62 -8.87 -1.45 7.18
N ASP A 63 -9.45 -0.82 6.16
CA ASP A 63 -10.82 -1.08 5.70
C ASP A 63 -11.00 -2.54 5.28
N LEU A 64 -10.02 -3.10 4.56
CA LEU A 64 -10.01 -4.50 4.17
C LEU A 64 -9.97 -5.43 5.39
N ALA A 65 -9.06 -5.16 6.34
CA ALA A 65 -8.83 -6.02 7.49
C ALA A 65 -10.03 -6.03 8.43
N VAL A 66 -10.57 -4.85 8.76
CA VAL A 66 -11.79 -4.70 9.56
C VAL A 66 -13.00 -5.28 8.84
N GLY A 67 -13.11 -5.07 7.51
CA GLY A 67 -14.15 -5.63 6.67
C GLY A 67 -14.18 -7.16 6.69
N ILE A 68 -13.02 -7.82 6.55
CA ILE A 68 -12.88 -9.28 6.65
C ILE A 68 -13.27 -9.78 8.05
N ALA A 69 -12.91 -9.04 9.10
CA ALA A 69 -13.25 -9.40 10.47
C ALA A 69 -14.75 -9.20 10.79
N GLY A 70 -15.51 -8.53 9.92
CA GLY A 70 -16.92 -8.19 10.12
C GLY A 70 -17.12 -7.01 11.07
N GLY A 71 -16.12 -6.14 11.23
CA GLY A 71 -16.19 -5.01 12.15
C GLY A 71 -16.19 -5.40 13.63
N ASP A 72 -15.68 -6.58 13.97
CA ASP A 72 -15.67 -7.13 15.34
C ASP A 72 -14.36 -6.77 16.08
N PRO A 73 -14.38 -5.83 17.05
CA PRO A 73 -13.19 -5.39 17.78
C PRO A 73 -12.56 -6.50 18.62
N THR A 74 -13.32 -7.55 18.98
CA THR A 74 -12.77 -8.69 19.73
C THR A 74 -11.75 -9.49 18.92
N LYS A 75 -11.68 -9.27 17.60
CA LYS A 75 -10.71 -9.89 16.69
C LYS A 75 -9.46 -9.04 16.47
N LEU A 76 -9.30 -7.91 17.17
CA LEU A 76 -8.17 -6.99 16.98
C LEU A 76 -6.81 -7.71 16.94
N ASP A 77 -6.54 -8.59 17.91
CA ASP A 77 -5.26 -9.32 17.99
C ASP A 77 -5.03 -10.20 16.75
N ALA A 78 -6.08 -10.88 16.27
CA ALA A 78 -6.02 -11.70 15.07
C ALA A 78 -5.81 -10.85 13.80
N ILE A 79 -6.42 -9.67 13.75
CA ILE A 79 -6.25 -8.72 12.65
C ILE A 79 -4.79 -8.21 12.63
N LYS A 80 -4.27 -7.74 13.76
CA LYS A 80 -2.89 -7.24 13.87
C LYS A 80 -1.88 -8.34 13.51
N ALA A 81 -2.08 -9.56 13.99
CA ALA A 81 -1.23 -10.69 13.62
C ALA A 81 -1.27 -11.00 12.11
N GLY A 82 -2.43 -10.85 11.46
CA GLY A 82 -2.56 -11.01 10.02
C GLY A 82 -1.81 -9.94 9.22
N VAL A 83 -1.89 -8.68 9.66
CA VAL A 83 -1.16 -7.55 9.04
C VAL A 83 0.35 -7.74 9.22
N ASP A 84 0.82 -8.05 10.42
CA ASP A 84 2.24 -8.30 10.72
C ASP A 84 2.80 -9.44 9.88
N LYS A 85 2.07 -10.56 9.81
CA LYS A 85 2.45 -11.68 8.96
C LYS A 85 2.55 -11.28 7.48
N GLY A 86 1.55 -10.57 6.94
CA GLY A 86 1.57 -10.13 5.54
C GLY A 86 2.72 -9.17 5.24
N PHE A 87 3.06 -8.29 6.20
CA PHE A 87 4.22 -7.41 6.10
C PHE A 87 5.54 -8.19 6.08
N GLN A 88 5.70 -9.18 6.96
CA GLN A 88 6.89 -10.03 6.98
C GLN A 88 7.04 -10.86 5.70
N GLU A 89 5.94 -11.43 5.19
CA GLU A 89 5.94 -12.17 3.92
C GLU A 89 6.37 -11.27 2.75
N ALA A 90 5.93 -10.01 2.72
CA ALA A 90 6.39 -9.04 1.73
C ALA A 90 7.88 -8.70 1.91
N TYR A 91 8.34 -8.47 3.14
CA TYR A 91 9.74 -8.19 3.44
C TYR A 91 10.67 -9.31 2.94
N ASP A 92 10.29 -10.56 3.21
CA ASP A 92 11.05 -11.74 2.77
C ASP A 92 11.01 -11.89 1.24
N ALA A 93 9.85 -11.68 0.62
CA ALA A 93 9.69 -11.77 -0.84
C ALA A 93 10.52 -10.72 -1.60
N PHE A 94 10.76 -9.56 -0.98
CA PHE A 94 11.60 -8.49 -1.54
C PHE A 94 13.07 -8.58 -1.10
N GLY A 95 13.50 -9.74 -0.56
CA GLY A 95 14.91 -10.02 -0.28
C GLY A 95 15.41 -9.41 1.02
N GLY A 96 14.53 -9.22 2.01
CA GLY A 96 14.88 -8.63 3.30
C GLY A 96 15.05 -7.12 3.25
N TRP A 97 14.35 -6.45 2.32
CA TRP A 97 14.35 -5.00 2.23
C TRP A 97 13.01 -4.49 1.71
N LEU A 98 12.52 -3.43 2.36
CA LEU A 98 11.37 -2.64 1.90
C LEU A 98 11.73 -1.16 2.02
N PRO A 99 11.15 -0.29 1.18
CA PRO A 99 11.35 1.15 1.29
C PRO A 99 10.66 1.72 2.54
N ASP A 100 11.14 2.89 3.02
CA ASP A 100 10.61 3.54 4.23
C ASP A 100 9.09 3.77 4.18
N ILE A 101 8.53 4.06 3.01
CA ILE A 101 7.08 4.22 2.82
C ILE A 101 6.28 2.96 3.18
N SER A 102 6.86 1.77 2.99
CA SER A 102 6.22 0.51 3.38
C SER A 102 6.17 0.36 4.90
N HIS A 103 7.26 0.73 5.60
CA HIS A 103 7.30 0.76 7.06
C HIS A 103 6.33 1.81 7.64
N GLY A 104 6.31 3.02 7.07
CA GLY A 104 5.35 4.06 7.44
C GLY A 104 3.89 3.61 7.24
N THR A 105 3.61 2.88 6.15
CA THR A 105 2.29 2.28 5.91
C THR A 105 1.93 1.26 6.99
N TYR A 106 2.86 0.37 7.35
CA TYR A 106 2.64 -0.62 8.41
C TYR A 106 2.32 0.05 9.76
N ASP A 107 3.12 1.03 10.17
CA ASP A 107 2.93 1.75 11.43
C ASP A 107 1.57 2.46 11.44
N ALA A 108 1.19 3.09 10.32
CA ALA A 108 -0.09 3.76 10.17
C ALA A 108 -1.28 2.77 10.25
N VAL A 109 -1.17 1.57 9.67
CA VAL A 109 -2.20 0.52 9.80
C VAL A 109 -2.35 0.09 11.27
N MET A 110 -1.24 -0.19 11.96
CA MET A 110 -1.28 -0.61 13.36
C MET A 110 -1.90 0.46 14.25
N LYS A 111 -1.54 1.73 14.01
CA LYS A 111 -2.15 2.86 14.71
C LYS A 111 -3.66 2.96 14.46
N LYS A 112 -4.12 2.87 13.21
CA LYS A 112 -5.55 2.91 12.87
C LYS A 112 -6.34 1.80 13.55
N LEU A 113 -5.76 0.59 13.66
CA LEU A 113 -6.37 -0.53 14.37
C LEU A 113 -6.47 -0.28 15.88
N ASP A 114 -5.42 0.27 16.49
CA ASP A 114 -5.41 0.61 17.92
C ASP A 114 -6.41 1.72 18.25
N ASP A 115 -6.47 2.77 17.42
CA ASP A 115 -7.44 3.86 17.55
C ASP A 115 -8.88 3.34 17.45
N TRP A 116 -9.16 2.49 16.45
CA TRP A 116 -10.48 1.88 16.24
C TRP A 116 -10.95 1.05 17.44
N ALA A 117 -10.05 0.27 18.04
CA ALA A 117 -10.37 -0.50 19.25
C ALA A 117 -10.64 0.41 20.46
N GLY A 118 -9.82 1.45 20.65
CA GLY A 118 -10.02 2.42 21.74
C GLY A 118 -11.32 3.22 21.64
N GLU A 119 -11.74 3.58 20.42
CA GLU A 119 -13.05 4.18 20.16
C GLU A 119 -14.20 3.20 20.45
N SER A 120 -14.04 1.92 20.09
CA SER A 120 -15.05 0.88 20.32
C SER A 120 -15.29 0.64 21.83
N ASP A 121 -14.24 0.62 22.64
CA ASP A 121 -14.34 0.47 24.10
C ASP A 121 -15.03 1.68 24.76
N SER A 122 -14.81 2.88 24.21
CA SER A 122 -15.41 4.12 24.70
C SER A 122 -16.91 4.24 24.40
N GLN A 123 -17.40 3.60 23.34
CA GLN A 123 -18.82 3.58 22.95
C GLN A 123 -19.62 2.46 23.64
N ALA A 124 -18.95 1.46 24.20
CA ALA A 124 -19.55 0.34 24.92
C ALA A 124 -19.72 0.59 26.44
N SER A 125 -19.25 1.74 26.95
CA SER A 125 -19.24 2.13 28.37
C SER A 125 -20.32 3.13 28.75
#